data_AF-A0A927YM71-F1
#
_entry.id   AF-A0A927YM71-F1
#
_cell.length_a   1.000
_cell.length_b   1.000
_cell.length_c   1.000
_cell.angle_alpha   90.00
_cell.angle_beta   90.00
_cell.angle_gamma   90.00
#
_symmetry.space_group_name_H-M   'P 1'
#
loop_
_entity.id
_entity.type
_entity.pdbx_description
1 polymer ?
#
loop_
_entity_poly.entity_id
_entity_poly.type
_entity_poly.pdbx_seq_one_letter_code
_entity_poly.pdbx_strand_id
1 'polypeptide(L)'
;MLTLSESEKKLLSGITFHTEEIENGNLCDSDIKLLNEMRSLAEYLPEKYPSYTFEITGCEPKEGTIRPYNEWYYISNQINRDSAFIATVENTDSELEIKDDFYGEVIRTPIKDDISKLLSDNGYPVIDVVVSFWKYLGKDYGENLVPTQVLSGEIQADNDFKIFLDASKLNTTDYKSVAQDIAELFKQQHISGEIYLVVLRNADVDPARGRLFSQSISLNK
;
A
#
# COMPACT_ATOMS: atom_id res chain seq x y z
N MET A 1 7.14 14.55 34.98
CA MET A 1 7.23 13.10 34.74
C MET A 1 6.01 12.70 33.93
N LEU A 2 6.20 12.18 32.73
CA LEU A 2 5.10 11.76 31.85
C LEU A 2 4.63 10.37 32.27
N THR A 3 3.31 10.14 32.24
CA THR A 3 2.76 8.80 32.44
C THR A 3 2.77 8.07 31.10
N LEU A 4 3.44 6.92 31.06
CA LEU A 4 3.56 6.05 29.89
C LEU A 4 2.85 4.73 30.16
N SER A 5 2.13 4.22 29.17
CA SER A 5 1.64 2.85 29.20
C SER A 5 2.80 1.86 29.00
N GLU A 6 2.58 0.59 29.35
CA GLU A 6 3.59 -0.45 29.15
C GLU A 6 3.90 -0.69 27.66
N SER A 7 2.92 -0.53 26.77
CA SER A 7 3.16 -0.61 25.32
C SER A 7 4.00 0.56 24.82
N GLU A 8 3.74 1.78 25.31
CA GLU A 8 4.53 2.97 24.97
C GLU A 8 5.98 2.83 25.41
N LYS A 9 6.22 2.35 26.64
CA LYS A 9 7.58 2.08 27.14
C LYS A 9 8.29 1.05 26.28
N LYS A 10 7.64 -0.09 26.02
CA LYS A 10 8.22 -1.19 25.22
C LYS A 10 8.64 -0.72 23.83
N LEU A 11 7.79 0.07 23.15
CA LEU A 11 8.09 0.58 21.81
C LEU A 11 9.21 1.61 21.86
N LEU A 12 9.13 2.63 22.72
CA LEU A 12 10.16 3.66 22.82
C LEU A 12 11.53 3.07 23.17
N SER A 13 11.59 2.13 24.12
CA SER A 13 12.84 1.44 24.49
C SER A 13 13.38 0.53 23.39
N GLY A 14 12.54 0.12 22.44
CA GLY A 14 12.98 -0.60 21.24
C GLY A 14 13.51 0.32 20.14
N ILE A 15 13.18 1.62 20.17
CA ILE A 15 13.57 2.61 19.17
C ILE A 15 14.83 3.38 19.62
N THR A 16 14.91 3.76 20.91
CA THR A 16 15.99 4.59 21.45
C THR A 16 16.79 3.84 22.52
N PHE A 17 18.02 4.30 22.77
CA PHE A 17 18.93 3.69 23.75
C PHE A 17 18.74 4.22 25.19
N HIS A 18 17.64 4.94 25.47
CA HIS A 18 17.36 5.59 26.76
C HIS A 18 16.42 4.75 27.65
N THR A 19 16.65 3.43 27.73
CA THR A 19 15.71 2.49 28.36
C THR A 19 15.41 2.83 29.82
N GLU A 20 16.42 3.15 30.63
CA GLU A 20 16.23 3.48 32.06
C GLU A 20 15.44 4.79 32.24
N GLU A 21 15.71 5.80 31.42
CA GLU A 21 14.99 7.07 31.43
C GLU A 21 13.52 6.90 31.01
N ILE A 22 13.27 6.06 30.00
CA ILE A 22 11.93 5.71 29.52
C ILE A 22 11.14 4.97 30.61
N GLU A 23 11.73 3.97 31.25
CA GLU A 23 11.06 3.21 32.32
C GLU A 23 10.64 4.12 33.49
N ASN A 24 11.45 5.14 33.79
CA ASN A 24 11.20 6.13 34.84
C ASN A 24 10.34 7.33 34.38
N GLY A 25 9.90 7.39 33.12
CA GLY A 25 9.10 8.50 32.58
C GLY A 25 9.85 9.84 32.48
N ASN A 26 11.18 9.79 32.42
CA ASN A 26 12.12 10.92 32.32
C ASN A 26 12.61 11.09 30.87
N LEU A 27 11.68 11.17 29.94
CA LEU A 27 11.96 11.25 28.50
C LEU A 27 12.76 12.50 28.12
N CYS A 28 13.69 12.34 27.17
CA CYS A 28 14.35 13.47 26.53
C CYS A 28 13.49 14.04 25.37
N ASP A 29 13.87 15.19 24.81
CA ASP A 29 13.08 15.86 23.77
C ASP A 29 12.81 15.01 22.53
N SER A 30 13.76 14.14 22.13
CA SER A 30 13.54 13.22 21.01
C SER A 30 12.55 12.12 21.36
N ASP A 31 12.61 11.56 22.57
CA ASP A 31 11.66 10.54 23.02
C ASP A 31 10.25 11.13 23.15
N ILE A 32 10.14 12.39 23.60
CA ILE A 32 8.85 13.12 23.67
C ILE A 32 8.27 13.31 22.28
N LYS A 33 9.09 13.66 21.28
CA LYS A 33 8.63 13.79 19.88
C LYS A 33 8.10 12.46 19.35
N LEU A 34 8.86 11.38 19.51
CA LEU A 34 8.43 10.04 19.08
C LEU A 34 7.15 9.58 19.81
N LEU A 35 7.03 9.85 21.11
CA LEU A 35 5.82 9.56 21.87
C LEU A 35 4.59 10.31 21.32
N ASN A 36 4.76 11.60 21.01
CA ASN A 36 3.67 12.41 20.46
C ASN A 36 3.25 11.90 19.08
N GLU A 37 4.21 11.56 18.21
CA GLU A 37 3.91 10.96 16.91
C GLU A 37 3.16 9.63 17.04
N MET A 38 3.61 8.74 17.93
CA MET A 38 2.96 7.46 18.20
C MET A 38 1.52 7.64 18.68
N ARG A 39 1.28 8.57 19.61
CA ARG A 39 -0.06 8.87 20.12
C ARG A 39 -0.95 9.47 19.04
N SER A 40 -0.44 10.42 18.25
CA SER A 40 -1.19 10.99 17.12
C SER A 40 -1.51 9.93 16.07
N LEU A 41 -0.62 8.99 15.79
CA LEU A 41 -0.89 7.87 14.90
C LEU A 41 -1.97 6.92 15.47
N ALA A 42 -1.92 6.64 16.77
CA ALA A 42 -2.91 5.81 17.47
C ALA A 42 -4.32 6.44 17.46
N GLU A 43 -4.43 7.76 17.41
CA GLU A 43 -5.69 8.49 17.22
C GLU A 43 -6.10 8.53 15.74
N TYR A 44 -5.15 8.78 14.84
CA TYR A 44 -5.37 8.92 13.39
C TYR A 44 -5.96 7.67 12.74
N LEU A 45 -5.39 6.48 13.00
CA LEU A 45 -5.79 5.27 12.27
C LEU A 45 -7.25 4.88 12.54
N PRO A 46 -7.76 4.84 13.79
CA PRO A 46 -9.17 4.54 14.05
C PRO A 46 -10.13 5.64 13.58
N GLU A 47 -9.71 6.92 13.54
CA GLU A 47 -10.53 7.99 12.98
C GLU A 47 -10.71 7.81 11.47
N LYS A 48 -9.63 7.47 10.76
CA LYS A 48 -9.62 7.27 9.31
C LYS A 48 -10.27 5.94 8.87
N TYR A 49 -10.15 4.90 9.71
CA TYR A 49 -10.65 3.55 9.44
C TYR A 49 -11.45 2.98 10.64
N PRO A 50 -12.66 3.50 10.89
CA PRO A 50 -13.44 3.19 12.09
C PRO A 50 -13.86 1.72 12.24
N SER A 51 -13.88 0.94 11.16
CA SER A 51 -14.17 -0.51 11.25
C SER A 51 -12.97 -1.36 11.68
N TYR A 52 -11.79 -0.75 11.84
CA TYR A 52 -10.53 -1.46 12.07
C TYR A 52 -9.92 -1.09 13.42
N THR A 53 -9.09 -2.00 13.93
CA THR A 53 -8.29 -1.77 15.13
C THR A 53 -6.84 -2.04 14.81
N PHE A 54 -5.97 -1.21 15.37
CA PHE A 54 -4.56 -1.19 15.01
C PHE A 54 -3.68 -1.33 16.24
N GLU A 55 -2.52 -1.96 16.04
CA GLU A 55 -1.43 -2.00 17.01
C GLU A 55 -0.18 -1.45 16.34
N ILE A 56 0.41 -0.41 16.93
CA ILE A 56 1.71 0.13 16.50
C ILE A 56 2.80 -0.82 17.02
N THR A 57 3.67 -1.28 16.13
CA THR A 57 4.67 -2.32 16.42
C THR A 57 6.11 -1.82 16.37
N GLY A 58 6.37 -0.64 15.83
CA GLY A 58 7.70 -0.05 15.80
C GLY A 58 7.80 1.24 15.00
N CYS A 59 9.01 1.78 14.91
CA CYS A 59 9.34 2.96 14.13
C CYS A 59 10.77 2.84 13.58
N GLU A 60 10.96 3.26 12.33
CA GLU A 60 12.27 3.59 11.77
C GLU A 60 12.39 5.13 11.74
N PRO A 61 13.15 5.73 12.68
CA PRO A 61 13.37 7.16 12.70
C PRO A 61 14.09 7.65 11.45
N LYS A 62 13.79 8.86 11.03
CA LYS A 62 14.40 9.52 9.87
C LYS A 62 15.85 9.93 10.08
N GLU A 63 16.29 10.00 11.33
CA GLU A 63 17.64 10.42 11.68
C GLU A 63 18.68 9.52 11.01
N GLY A 64 19.66 10.12 10.33
CA GLY A 64 20.66 9.39 9.55
C GLY A 64 20.19 8.96 8.16
N THR A 65 18.98 9.33 7.73
CA THR A 65 18.43 9.02 6.40
C THR A 65 18.19 10.29 5.58
N ILE A 66 17.93 10.13 4.28
CA ILE A 66 17.53 11.24 3.39
C ILE A 66 16.03 11.58 3.49
N ARG A 67 15.23 10.77 4.21
CA ARG A 67 13.78 10.93 4.27
C ARG A 67 13.40 12.06 5.23
N PRO A 68 12.38 12.88 4.92
CA PRO A 68 11.95 13.95 5.81
C PRO A 68 10.97 13.48 6.91
N TYR A 69 10.54 12.22 6.88
CA TYR A 69 9.53 11.63 7.77
C TYR A 69 10.04 10.38 8.50
N ASN A 70 9.48 10.11 9.68
CA ASN A 70 9.64 8.82 10.37
C ASN A 70 8.68 7.79 9.76
N GLU A 71 9.09 6.53 9.68
CA GLU A 71 8.23 5.43 9.26
C GLU A 71 7.76 4.63 10.47
N TRP A 72 6.46 4.63 10.73
CA TRP A 72 5.84 3.89 11.82
C TRP A 72 5.21 2.61 11.29
N TYR A 73 5.56 1.49 11.91
CA TYR A 73 5.04 0.16 11.57
C TYR A 73 3.83 -0.17 12.44
N TYR A 74 2.78 -0.71 11.83
CA TYR A 74 1.60 -1.14 12.55
C TYR A 74 0.93 -2.35 11.89
N ILE A 75 0.10 -3.05 12.66
CA ILE A 75 -0.72 -4.16 12.18
C ILE A 75 -2.20 -3.83 12.40
N SER A 76 -3.07 -4.43 11.59
CA SER A 76 -4.50 -4.47 11.85
C SER A 76 -4.88 -5.82 12.43
N ASN A 77 -5.60 -5.85 13.55
CA ASN A 77 -5.98 -7.10 14.22
C ASN A 77 -6.93 -7.95 13.38
N GLN A 78 -7.59 -7.33 12.40
CA GLN A 78 -8.53 -7.97 11.49
C GLN A 78 -7.84 -8.62 10.28
N ILE A 79 -6.59 -8.27 9.99
CA ILE A 79 -5.88 -8.70 8.77
C ILE A 79 -4.65 -9.52 9.13
N ASN A 80 -4.66 -10.78 8.70
CA ASN A 80 -3.51 -11.66 8.86
C ASN A 80 -2.56 -11.51 7.67
N ARG A 81 -1.41 -10.87 7.89
CA ARG A 81 -0.34 -10.71 6.89
C ARG A 81 1.05 -10.81 7.54
N ASP A 82 2.04 -11.24 6.76
CA ASP A 82 3.41 -11.46 7.24
C ASP A 82 4.21 -10.17 7.48
N SER A 83 3.75 -9.03 6.96
CA SER A 83 4.46 -7.75 7.02
C SER A 83 3.59 -6.66 7.64
N ALA A 84 4.19 -5.73 8.37
CA ALA A 84 3.48 -4.56 8.87
C ALA A 84 3.04 -3.62 7.75
N PHE A 85 2.00 -2.85 8.02
CA PHE A 85 1.67 -1.62 7.30
C PHE A 85 2.58 -0.49 7.76
N ILE A 86 2.68 0.58 6.96
CA ILE A 86 3.57 1.70 7.20
C ILE A 86 2.78 3.01 7.17
N ALA A 87 3.02 3.85 8.18
CA ALA A 87 2.57 5.23 8.21
C ALA A 87 3.79 6.15 8.23
N THR A 88 3.76 7.21 7.44
CA THR A 88 4.79 8.25 7.45
C THR A 88 4.32 9.41 8.31
N VAL A 89 5.18 9.89 9.19
CA VAL A 89 4.91 11.04 10.04
C VAL A 89 5.94 12.14 9.78
N GLU A 90 5.47 13.29 9.30
CA GLU A 90 6.29 14.45 8.95
C GLU A 90 5.84 15.68 9.75
N ASN A 91 6.80 16.37 10.37
CA ASN A 91 6.54 17.68 10.96
C ASN A 91 6.70 18.74 9.87
N THR A 92 5.59 19.30 9.41
CA THR A 92 5.61 20.45 8.48
C THR A 92 5.65 21.77 9.26
N ASP A 93 5.89 22.89 8.58
CA ASP A 93 5.94 24.22 9.19
C ASP A 93 4.63 24.62 9.91
N SER A 94 3.50 24.00 9.54
CA SER A 94 2.19 24.32 10.10
C SER A 94 1.62 23.22 11.01
N GLU A 95 1.81 21.93 10.69
CA GLU A 95 1.13 20.81 11.36
C GLU A 95 1.90 19.48 11.26
N LEU A 96 1.54 18.50 12.10
CA LEU A 96 1.98 17.12 11.96
C LEU A 96 1.18 16.44 10.84
N GLU A 97 1.85 16.00 9.78
CA GLU A 97 1.23 15.29 8.66
C GLU A 97 1.43 13.78 8.82
N ILE A 98 0.32 13.04 8.83
CA ILE A 98 0.30 11.57 8.87
C ILE A 98 -0.33 11.04 7.57
N LYS A 99 0.39 10.13 6.92
CA LYS A 99 -0.08 9.39 5.74
C LYS A 99 0.17 7.90 5.94
N ASP A 100 -0.65 7.05 5.35
CA ASP A 100 -0.54 5.59 5.51
C ASP A 100 -0.83 4.82 4.21
N ASP A 101 -0.46 3.54 4.20
CA ASP A 101 -0.67 2.59 3.09
C ASP A 101 -1.89 1.66 3.29
N PHE A 102 -2.63 1.79 4.39
CA PHE A 102 -3.73 0.88 4.73
C PHE A 102 -4.93 1.02 3.79
N TYR A 103 -5.16 2.21 3.21
CA TYR A 103 -6.21 2.42 2.21
C TYR A 103 -6.11 1.40 1.08
N GLY A 104 -4.89 0.96 0.74
CA GLY A 104 -4.64 -0.04 -0.29
C GLY A 104 -5.33 -1.36 0.05
N GLU A 105 -5.38 -1.76 1.31
CA GLU A 105 -6.08 -2.97 1.75
C GLU A 105 -7.60 -2.85 1.55
N VAL A 106 -8.16 -1.67 1.80
CA VAL A 106 -9.60 -1.40 1.66
C VAL A 106 -10.06 -1.54 0.21
N ILE A 107 -9.25 -1.06 -0.75
CA ILE A 107 -9.64 -0.98 -2.17
C ILE A 107 -9.04 -2.06 -3.06
N ARG A 108 -8.05 -2.84 -2.60
CA ARG A 108 -7.33 -3.82 -3.43
C ARG A 108 -8.26 -4.83 -4.09
N THR A 109 -9.15 -5.44 -3.31
CA THR A 109 -10.06 -6.48 -3.82
C THR A 109 -11.08 -5.91 -4.82
N PRO A 110 -11.80 -4.82 -4.52
CA PRO A 110 -12.66 -4.16 -5.52
C PRO A 110 -11.94 -3.84 -6.84
N ILE A 111 -10.74 -3.26 -6.78
CA ILE A 111 -9.95 -2.93 -7.99
C ILE A 111 -9.55 -4.20 -8.75
N LYS A 112 -9.11 -5.24 -8.05
CA LYS A 112 -8.76 -6.53 -8.64
C LYS A 112 -9.95 -7.12 -9.40
N ASP A 113 -11.13 -7.11 -8.79
CA ASP A 113 -12.35 -7.68 -9.36
C ASP A 113 -12.80 -6.88 -10.59
N ASP A 114 -12.76 -5.54 -10.52
CA ASP A 114 -13.10 -4.65 -11.63
C ASP A 114 -12.19 -4.87 -12.84
N ILE A 115 -10.87 -4.94 -12.63
CA ILE A 115 -9.90 -5.20 -13.70
C ILE A 115 -10.08 -6.60 -14.29
N SER A 116 -10.22 -7.62 -13.42
CA SER A 116 -10.39 -9.01 -13.86
C SER A 116 -11.66 -9.17 -14.69
N LYS A 117 -12.75 -8.52 -14.27
CA LYS A 117 -14.02 -8.47 -14.99
C LYS A 117 -13.88 -7.76 -16.32
N LEU A 118 -13.30 -6.57 -16.35
CA LEU A 118 -13.10 -5.79 -17.58
C LEU A 118 -12.36 -6.61 -18.65
N LEU A 119 -11.26 -7.25 -18.25
CA LEU A 119 -10.47 -8.09 -19.15
C LEU A 119 -11.24 -9.32 -19.63
N SER A 120 -11.93 -10.00 -18.72
CA SER A 120 -12.70 -11.21 -19.05
C SER A 120 -13.89 -10.89 -19.98
N ASP A 121 -14.60 -9.78 -19.74
CA ASP A 121 -15.70 -9.31 -20.59
C ASP A 121 -15.21 -8.95 -22.01
N ASN A 122 -13.92 -8.64 -22.17
CA ASN A 122 -13.26 -8.39 -23.45
C ASN A 122 -12.51 -9.62 -24.01
N GLY A 123 -12.79 -10.82 -23.47
CA GLY A 123 -12.32 -12.09 -24.02
C GLY A 123 -10.89 -12.47 -23.64
N TYR A 124 -10.27 -11.78 -22.67
CA TYR A 124 -8.95 -12.15 -22.18
C TYR A 124 -9.05 -13.25 -21.10
N PRO A 125 -8.27 -14.35 -21.21
CA PRO A 125 -8.30 -15.44 -20.24
C PRO A 125 -7.40 -15.09 -19.04
N VAL A 126 -7.94 -14.28 -18.13
CA VAL A 126 -7.24 -13.85 -16.90
C VAL A 126 -7.06 -15.02 -15.94
N ILE A 127 -5.84 -15.22 -15.48
CA ILE A 127 -5.50 -16.16 -14.39
C ILE A 127 -5.61 -15.44 -13.05
N ASP A 128 -4.95 -14.28 -12.94
CA ASP A 128 -4.91 -13.47 -11.73
C ASP A 128 -4.58 -12.01 -12.05
N VAL A 129 -4.98 -11.13 -11.14
CA VAL A 129 -4.59 -9.71 -11.11
C VAL A 129 -4.12 -9.40 -9.70
N VAL A 130 -2.89 -8.89 -9.59
CA VAL A 130 -2.32 -8.41 -8.33
C VAL A 130 -2.25 -6.89 -8.42
N VAL A 131 -2.74 -6.23 -7.38
CA VAL A 131 -2.84 -4.76 -7.30
C VAL A 131 -1.97 -4.27 -6.15
N SER A 132 -1.09 -3.33 -6.46
CA SER A 132 -0.16 -2.70 -5.53
C SER A 132 -0.27 -1.17 -5.64
N PHE A 133 0.14 -0.48 -4.58
CA PHE A 133 0.14 0.98 -4.50
C PHE A 133 1.48 1.45 -3.94
N TRP A 134 2.00 2.58 -4.43
CA TRP A 134 3.31 3.10 -4.02
C TRP A 134 3.23 4.36 -3.16
N LYS A 135 2.04 4.93 -2.97
CA LYS A 135 1.84 6.16 -2.19
C LYS A 135 1.28 5.89 -0.80
N TYR A 136 1.66 6.75 0.13
CA TYR A 136 0.95 6.95 1.39
C TYR A 136 -0.08 8.04 1.22
N LEU A 137 -1.32 7.81 1.64
CA LEU A 137 -2.41 8.79 1.54
C LEU A 137 -2.76 9.39 2.90
N GLY A 138 -3.06 10.68 2.91
CA GLY A 138 -3.40 11.44 4.13
C GLY A 138 -4.81 11.20 4.64
N LYS A 139 -5.23 12.00 5.62
CA LYS A 139 -6.53 11.89 6.32
C LYS A 139 -7.77 11.90 5.42
N ASP A 140 -7.67 12.51 4.24
CA ASP A 140 -8.81 12.70 3.33
C ASP A 140 -9.27 11.39 2.66
N TYR A 141 -8.46 10.32 2.71
CA TYR A 141 -8.67 9.09 1.95
C TYR A 141 -8.72 7.85 2.84
N GLY A 142 -9.82 7.68 3.58
CA GLY A 142 -10.03 6.60 4.55
C GLY A 142 -10.81 5.38 4.04
N GLU A 143 -11.59 4.76 4.92
CA GLU A 143 -12.30 3.51 4.65
C GLU A 143 -13.34 3.59 3.50
N ASN A 144 -13.89 4.78 3.24
CA ASN A 144 -14.91 4.97 2.19
C ASN A 144 -14.32 5.40 0.83
N LEU A 145 -13.01 5.18 0.63
CA LEU A 145 -12.32 5.51 -0.60
C LEU A 145 -12.96 4.79 -1.79
N VAL A 146 -13.28 5.54 -2.85
CA VAL A 146 -13.94 4.98 -4.03
C VAL A 146 -12.90 4.39 -4.99
N PRO A 147 -12.92 3.08 -5.27
CA PRO A 147 -11.94 2.41 -6.14
C PRO A 147 -11.77 3.06 -7.52
N THR A 148 -12.86 3.52 -8.12
CA THR A 148 -12.85 4.13 -9.46
C THR A 148 -12.13 5.47 -9.52
N GLN A 149 -12.07 6.22 -8.42
CA GLN A 149 -11.30 7.47 -8.34
C GLN A 149 -9.79 7.18 -8.34
N VAL A 150 -9.37 6.06 -7.73
CA VAL A 150 -7.97 5.59 -7.74
C VAL A 150 -7.60 5.01 -9.11
N LEU A 151 -8.46 4.15 -9.67
CA LEU A 151 -8.28 3.60 -11.02
C LEU A 151 -8.15 4.71 -12.06
N SER A 152 -9.01 5.72 -12.00
CA SER A 152 -8.98 6.84 -12.96
C SER A 152 -7.86 7.86 -12.72
N GLY A 153 -7.11 7.72 -11.62
CA GLY A 153 -6.05 8.65 -11.22
C GLY A 153 -6.59 10.04 -10.88
N GLU A 154 -7.85 10.14 -10.47
CA GLU A 154 -8.36 11.30 -9.72
C GLU A 154 -7.66 11.37 -8.35
N ILE A 155 -7.44 10.19 -7.74
CA ILE A 155 -6.64 10.03 -6.54
C ILE A 155 -5.31 9.38 -6.95
N GLN A 156 -4.21 10.09 -6.73
CA GLN A 156 -2.87 9.62 -7.10
C GLN A 156 -2.33 8.66 -6.04
N ALA A 157 -2.59 7.35 -6.23
CA ALA A 157 -2.04 6.28 -5.39
C ALA A 157 -0.81 5.58 -6.01
N ASP A 158 -0.42 5.98 -7.22
CA ASP A 158 0.59 5.31 -8.07
C ASP A 158 0.32 3.80 -8.14
N ASN A 159 -0.80 3.45 -8.76
CA ASN A 159 -1.27 2.07 -8.88
C ASN A 159 -0.34 1.25 -9.79
N ASP A 160 -0.05 0.02 -9.39
CA ASP A 160 0.63 -0.99 -10.22
C ASP A 160 -0.22 -2.26 -10.30
N PHE A 161 -0.43 -2.75 -11.52
CA PHE A 161 -1.25 -3.92 -11.82
C PHE A 161 -0.40 -4.99 -12.46
N LYS A 162 -0.22 -6.12 -11.77
CA LYS A 162 0.38 -7.30 -12.36
C LYS A 162 -0.71 -8.26 -12.84
N ILE A 163 -0.81 -8.43 -14.15
CA ILE A 163 -1.88 -9.17 -14.81
C ILE A 163 -1.30 -10.46 -15.39
N PHE A 164 -1.91 -11.60 -15.07
CA PHE A 164 -1.50 -12.89 -15.59
C PHE A 164 -2.55 -13.43 -16.58
N LEU A 165 -2.12 -13.81 -17.78
CA LEU A 165 -2.96 -14.38 -18.82
C LEU A 165 -2.59 -15.83 -19.15
N ASP A 166 -3.60 -16.62 -19.52
CA ASP A 166 -3.46 -18.02 -19.97
C ASP A 166 -3.27 -18.10 -21.50
N ALA A 167 -2.04 -18.36 -21.94
CA ALA A 167 -1.71 -18.48 -23.36
C ALA A 167 -2.44 -19.61 -24.08
N SER A 168 -2.80 -20.69 -23.37
CA SER A 168 -3.47 -21.84 -23.98
C SER A 168 -4.90 -21.53 -24.43
N LYS A 169 -5.45 -20.40 -23.95
CA LYS A 169 -6.78 -19.90 -24.27
C LYS A 169 -6.76 -18.60 -25.07
N LEU A 170 -5.57 -18.05 -25.37
CA LEU A 170 -5.43 -16.91 -26.26
C LEU A 170 -5.57 -17.36 -27.71
N ASN A 171 -6.25 -16.56 -28.53
CA ASN A 171 -6.42 -16.82 -29.96
C ASN A 171 -5.18 -16.48 -30.81
N THR A 172 -4.11 -15.99 -30.18
CA THR A 172 -2.88 -15.55 -30.87
C THR A 172 -1.65 -15.78 -29.98
N THR A 173 -0.50 -15.95 -30.62
CA THR A 173 0.81 -15.97 -29.97
C THR A 173 1.55 -14.63 -30.09
N ASP A 174 0.97 -13.64 -30.77
CA ASP A 174 1.51 -12.27 -30.80
C ASP A 174 1.15 -11.53 -29.52
N TYR A 175 1.88 -11.85 -28.45
CA TYR A 175 1.64 -11.30 -27.11
C TYR A 175 1.93 -9.79 -27.02
N LYS A 176 2.70 -9.23 -27.95
CA LYS A 176 2.92 -7.78 -28.01
C LYS A 176 1.65 -7.06 -28.46
N SER A 177 0.94 -7.60 -29.46
CA SER A 177 -0.37 -7.08 -29.86
C SER A 177 -1.36 -7.17 -28.70
N VAL A 178 -1.43 -8.32 -28.01
CA VAL A 178 -2.30 -8.50 -26.83
C VAL A 178 -2.01 -7.45 -25.75
N ALA A 179 -0.74 -7.16 -25.48
CA ALA A 179 -0.33 -6.14 -24.52
C ALA A 179 -0.78 -4.73 -24.93
N GLN A 180 -0.67 -4.40 -26.22
CA GLN A 180 -1.13 -3.12 -26.77
C GLN A 180 -2.66 -3.01 -26.72
N ASP A 181 -3.38 -4.07 -27.05
CA ASP A 181 -4.84 -4.10 -27.02
C ASP A 181 -5.39 -3.91 -25.60
N ILE A 182 -4.75 -4.54 -24.60
CA ILE A 182 -5.09 -4.34 -23.18
C ILE A 182 -4.79 -2.90 -22.74
N ALA A 183 -3.64 -2.35 -23.13
CA ALA A 183 -3.29 -0.97 -22.80
C ALA A 183 -4.31 0.03 -23.39
N GLU A 184 -4.74 -0.19 -24.63
CA GLU A 184 -5.74 0.63 -25.29
C GLU A 184 -7.12 0.48 -24.63
N LEU A 185 -7.51 -0.74 -24.26
CA LEU A 185 -8.73 -0.98 -23.47
C LEU A 185 -8.71 -0.19 -22.15
N PHE A 186 -7.60 -0.22 -21.42
CA PHE A 186 -7.47 0.49 -20.15
C PHE A 186 -7.56 2.00 -20.35
N LYS A 187 -6.91 2.54 -21.40
CA LYS A 187 -7.03 3.96 -21.77
C LYS A 187 -8.47 4.36 -22.10
N GLN A 188 -9.19 3.52 -22.84
CA GLN A 188 -10.61 3.75 -23.17
C GLN A 188 -11.52 3.76 -21.93
N GLN A 189 -11.18 2.96 -20.92
CA GLN A 189 -11.86 2.96 -19.62
C GLN A 189 -11.31 4.02 -18.65
N HIS A 190 -10.41 4.88 -19.12
CA HIS A 190 -9.73 5.90 -18.32
C HIS A 190 -8.97 5.35 -17.10
N ILE A 191 -8.49 4.11 -17.16
CA ILE A 191 -7.66 3.50 -16.12
C ILE A 191 -6.23 4.04 -16.24
N SER A 192 -5.64 4.38 -15.10
CA SER A 192 -4.30 4.94 -14.94
C SER A 192 -3.43 4.05 -14.05
N GLY A 193 -2.11 4.18 -14.18
CA GLY A 193 -1.12 3.42 -13.42
C GLY A 193 -0.16 2.66 -14.32
N GLU A 194 0.60 1.75 -13.71
CA GLU A 194 1.53 0.86 -14.40
C GLU A 194 0.91 -0.52 -14.54
N ILE A 195 1.10 -1.16 -15.69
CA ILE A 195 0.74 -2.56 -15.92
C ILE A 195 2.02 -3.36 -16.08
N TYR A 196 2.15 -4.45 -15.33
CA TYR A 196 3.05 -5.55 -15.65
C TYR A 196 2.27 -6.76 -16.15
N LEU A 197 2.17 -6.91 -17.48
CA LEU A 197 1.49 -8.02 -18.11
C LEU A 197 2.42 -9.24 -18.17
N VAL A 198 1.91 -10.40 -17.79
CA VAL A 198 2.61 -11.69 -17.84
C VAL A 198 1.73 -12.70 -18.55
N VAL A 199 2.24 -13.30 -19.63
CA VAL A 199 1.56 -14.39 -20.32
C VAL A 199 2.21 -15.70 -19.93
N LEU A 200 1.42 -16.58 -19.31
CA LEU A 200 1.84 -17.90 -18.85
C LEU A 200 1.38 -18.97 -19.83
N ARG A 201 2.14 -20.07 -19.92
CA ARG A 201 1.83 -21.20 -20.81
C ARG A 201 0.41 -21.75 -20.61
N ASN A 202 -0.04 -21.82 -19.36
CA ASN A 202 -1.41 -22.14 -18.96
C ASN A 202 -1.67 -21.67 -17.52
N ALA A 203 -2.89 -21.85 -17.02
CA ALA A 203 -3.27 -21.45 -15.67
C ALA A 203 -2.57 -22.21 -14.53
N ASP A 204 -2.09 -23.44 -14.78
CA ASP A 204 -1.57 -24.34 -13.73
C ASP A 204 -0.04 -24.33 -13.60
N VAL A 205 0.64 -23.49 -14.38
CA VAL A 205 2.11 -23.46 -14.42
C VAL A 205 2.68 -22.56 -13.34
N ASP A 206 3.84 -22.95 -12.80
CA ASP A 206 4.69 -22.08 -12.00
C ASP A 206 4.98 -20.76 -12.77
N PRO A 207 4.61 -19.58 -12.23
CA PRO A 207 4.77 -18.31 -12.95
C PRO A 207 6.22 -17.96 -13.31
N ALA A 208 7.21 -18.43 -12.55
CA ALA A 208 8.62 -18.18 -12.83
C ALA A 208 9.15 -19.08 -13.97
N ARG A 209 8.62 -20.29 -14.13
CA ARG A 209 9.06 -21.28 -15.14
C ARG A 209 8.17 -21.33 -16.38
N GLY A 210 6.92 -20.88 -16.25
CA GLY A 210 5.89 -20.96 -17.29
C GLY A 210 5.68 -19.70 -18.11
N ARG A 211 6.41 -18.61 -17.80
CA ARG A 211 6.31 -17.34 -18.50
C ARG A 211 6.78 -17.45 -19.94
N LEU A 212 5.89 -17.11 -20.87
CA LEU A 212 6.17 -17.00 -22.30
C LEU A 212 6.50 -15.57 -22.71
N PHE A 213 5.89 -14.60 -22.05
CA PHE A 213 6.05 -13.18 -22.34
C PHE A 213 5.80 -12.33 -21.09
N SER A 214 6.44 -11.18 -21.02
CA SER A 214 6.04 -10.12 -20.11
C SER A 214 6.40 -8.75 -20.64
N GLN A 215 5.60 -7.74 -20.29
CA GLN A 215 5.84 -6.35 -20.66
C GLN A 215 5.32 -5.42 -19.58
N SER A 216 6.10 -4.38 -19.28
CA SER A 216 5.66 -3.23 -18.49
C SER A 216 5.08 -2.15 -19.42
N ILE A 217 3.95 -1.57 -19.04
CA ILE A 217 3.22 -0.56 -19.81
C ILE A 217 2.78 0.54 -18.85
N SER A 218 3.18 1.76 -19.14
CA SER A 218 2.73 2.94 -18.41
C SER A 218 1.47 3.52 -19.06
N LEU A 219 0.43 3.74 -18.26
CA LEU A 219 -0.85 4.32 -18.69
C LEU A 219 -0.95 5.81 -18.36
N ASN A 220 0.18 6.53 -18.33
CA ASN A 220 0.23 7.96 -18.02
C ASN A 220 -0.88 8.76 -18.74
N LYS A 221 -1.50 9.67 -18.00
CA LYS A 221 -2.38 10.71 -18.54
C LYS A 221 -1.62 11.66 -19.47
#